data_AF-A0A326UD49-F1
#
_entry.id   AF-A0A326UD49-F1
#
_cell.length_a   1.000
_cell.length_b   1.000
_cell.length_c   1.000
_cell.angle_alpha   90.00
_cell.angle_beta   90.00
_cell.angle_gamma   90.00
#
_symmetry.space_group_name_H-M   'P 1'
#
loop_
_entity.id
_entity.type
_entity.pdbx_description
1 polymer ?
#
loop_
_entity_poly.entity_id
_entity_poly.type
_entity_poly.pdbx_seq_one_letter_code
_entity_poly.pdbx_strand_id
1 'polypeptide(L)'
;MSQSQAQKIIKSLKGLDKQLQPDEQPLLDIPGIWDNGKEKRSEAGDVVLTNQRVFGFYYRSFPREYLFLDAIPLASIKRVTLRQKSFEPLFRELSISDGERTVYVRSSRAKIEELYRALRSAIEEHAPTASEAFEQPQTTEERREAPSYERQEVSAKFDTSPLAITLLFAGGILLEVIGVILWSFTGSPQAGLSLCFAGFIAVITAIFVQRQRAR
;
A
#
# COMPACT_ATOMS: atom_id res chain seq x y z
N MET A 1 1.27 -37.22 1.10
CA MET A 1 2.04 -36.36 0.17
C MET A 1 1.58 -34.93 0.35
N SER A 2 2.44 -34.05 0.88
CA SER A 2 2.12 -32.62 1.03
C SER A 2 2.02 -32.01 -0.37
N GLN A 3 0.89 -31.41 -0.73
CA GLN A 3 0.78 -30.63 -1.98
C GLN A 3 1.81 -29.50 -1.94
N SER A 4 2.60 -29.35 -3.02
CA SER A 4 3.54 -28.23 -3.13
C SER A 4 2.78 -26.91 -3.05
N GLN A 5 3.41 -25.90 -2.43
CA GLN A 5 2.79 -24.59 -2.20
C GLN A 5 2.26 -23.98 -3.51
N ALA A 6 3.02 -24.10 -4.60
CA ALA A 6 2.62 -23.69 -5.93
C ALA A 6 1.27 -24.30 -6.38
N GLN A 7 1.05 -25.59 -6.15
CA GLN A 7 -0.20 -26.25 -6.52
C GLN A 7 -1.39 -25.75 -5.70
N LYS A 8 -1.18 -25.36 -4.44
CA LYS A 8 -2.24 -24.78 -3.61
C LYS A 8 -2.66 -23.41 -4.15
N ILE A 9 -1.70 -22.58 -4.55
CA ILE A 9 -1.94 -21.24 -5.11
C ILE A 9 -2.67 -21.33 -6.46
N ILE A 10 -2.23 -22.23 -7.34
CA ILE A 10 -2.91 -22.43 -8.65
C ILE A 10 -4.36 -22.89 -8.47
N LYS A 11 -4.66 -23.68 -7.42
CA LYS A 11 -6.02 -24.11 -7.12
C LYS A 11 -6.87 -23.02 -6.49
N SER A 12 -6.30 -22.13 -5.68
CA SER A 12 -7.04 -21.00 -5.09
C SER A 12 -7.36 -19.93 -6.14
N LEU A 13 -6.42 -19.65 -7.03
CA LEU A 13 -6.53 -18.61 -8.07
C LEU A 13 -6.88 -19.23 -9.42
N LYS A 14 -8.19 -19.35 -9.70
CA LYS A 14 -8.66 -19.92 -10.98
C LYS A 14 -8.10 -19.12 -12.17
N GLY A 15 -7.60 -19.81 -13.18
CA GLY A 15 -7.07 -19.19 -14.39
C GLY A 15 -5.64 -18.65 -14.27
N LEU A 16 -5.01 -18.77 -13.09
CA LEU A 16 -3.60 -18.42 -12.90
C LEU A 16 -2.69 -19.26 -13.80
N ASP A 17 -3.02 -20.54 -13.98
CA ASP A 17 -2.33 -21.50 -14.86
C ASP A 17 -2.17 -20.99 -16.29
N LYS A 18 -3.14 -20.23 -16.80
CA LYS A 18 -3.11 -19.66 -18.15
C LYS A 18 -2.20 -18.45 -18.29
N GLN A 19 -1.83 -17.82 -17.16
CA GLN A 19 -1.00 -16.62 -17.13
C GLN A 19 0.46 -16.92 -16.78
N LEU A 20 0.74 -18.09 -16.20
CA LEU A 20 2.10 -18.52 -15.87
C LEU A 20 2.90 -18.82 -17.15
N GLN A 21 4.15 -18.37 -17.17
CA GLN A 21 5.13 -18.72 -18.19
C GLN A 21 5.60 -20.17 -18.02
N PRO A 22 6.22 -20.77 -19.04
CA PRO A 22 6.91 -22.05 -18.89
C PRO A 22 7.90 -21.99 -17.72
N ASP A 23 7.89 -23.02 -16.87
CA ASP A 23 8.74 -23.15 -15.68
C ASP A 23 8.53 -22.06 -14.59
N GLU A 24 7.46 -21.27 -14.72
CA GLU A 24 7.05 -20.29 -13.72
C GLU A 24 6.26 -20.97 -12.60
N GLN A 25 6.76 -20.86 -11.37
CA GLN A 25 6.13 -21.44 -10.18
C GLN A 25 5.73 -20.33 -9.20
N PRO A 26 4.44 -20.26 -8.80
CA PRO A 26 4.01 -19.32 -7.78
C PRO A 26 4.59 -19.70 -6.41
N LEU A 27 5.22 -18.73 -5.76
CA LEU A 27 5.84 -18.84 -4.46
C LEU A 27 4.91 -18.32 -3.36
N LEU A 28 4.20 -17.21 -3.62
CA LEU A 28 3.32 -16.56 -2.66
C LEU A 28 2.16 -15.85 -3.35
N ASP A 29 0.97 -15.93 -2.76
CA ASP A 29 -0.18 -15.07 -3.07
C ASP A 29 -0.61 -14.28 -1.83
N ILE A 30 -0.86 -12.98 -2.00
CA ILE A 30 -1.47 -12.16 -0.95
C ILE A 30 -2.61 -11.31 -1.51
N PRO A 31 -3.72 -11.12 -0.77
CA PRO A 31 -4.72 -10.14 -1.16
C PRO A 31 -4.15 -8.73 -0.97
N GLY A 32 -4.43 -7.83 -1.91
CA GLY A 32 -3.93 -6.46 -1.88
C GLY A 32 -4.57 -5.56 -2.93
N ILE A 33 -4.06 -4.33 -2.98
CA ILE A 33 -4.39 -3.35 -4.00
C ILE A 33 -3.13 -3.16 -4.83
N TRP A 34 -3.25 -3.42 -6.13
CA TRP A 34 -2.20 -3.21 -7.11
C TRP A 34 -2.38 -1.84 -7.78
N ASP A 35 -1.31 -1.06 -7.82
CA ASP A 35 -1.28 0.25 -8.44
C ASP A 35 -0.07 0.35 -9.36
N ASN A 36 -0.31 0.47 -10.66
CA ASN A 36 0.75 0.48 -11.66
C ASN A 36 1.42 1.86 -11.83
N GLY A 37 1.00 2.88 -11.07
CA GLY A 37 1.56 4.23 -11.11
C GLY A 37 1.33 5.01 -12.41
N LYS A 38 0.77 4.37 -13.45
CA LYS A 38 0.52 4.96 -14.78
C LYS A 38 -0.95 5.35 -14.95
N GLU A 39 -1.86 4.54 -14.43
CA GLU A 39 -3.29 4.76 -14.49
C GLU A 39 -3.81 5.35 -13.18
N LYS A 40 -4.84 6.21 -13.27
CA LYS A 40 -5.48 6.81 -12.07
C LYS A 40 -6.23 5.79 -11.20
N ARG A 41 -6.20 4.50 -11.54
CA ARG A 41 -7.02 3.47 -10.91
C ARG A 41 -6.13 2.38 -10.33
N SER A 42 -6.18 2.26 -9.01
CA SER A 42 -5.65 1.10 -8.32
C SER A 42 -6.72 0.01 -8.30
N GLU A 43 -6.32 -1.24 -8.52
CA GLU A 43 -7.24 -2.38 -8.61
C GLU A 43 -7.04 -3.32 -7.40
N ALA A 44 -8.14 -3.72 -6.78
CA ALA A 44 -8.11 -4.68 -5.70
C ALA A 44 -8.08 -6.10 -6.27
N GLY A 45 -7.17 -6.94 -5.76
CA GLY A 45 -6.98 -8.30 -6.24
C GLY A 45 -5.94 -9.05 -5.41
N ASP A 46 -5.36 -10.07 -6.03
CA ASP A 46 -4.27 -10.86 -5.50
C ASP A 46 -2.96 -10.40 -6.12
N VAL A 47 -1.93 -10.27 -5.29
CA VAL A 47 -0.55 -10.06 -5.74
C VAL A 47 0.16 -11.39 -5.66
N VAL A 48 0.62 -11.84 -6.82
CA VAL A 48 1.28 -13.15 -6.97
C VAL A 48 2.77 -12.91 -7.20
N LEU A 49 3.58 -13.53 -6.34
CA LEU A 49 5.02 -13.62 -6.48
C LEU A 49 5.37 -15.02 -7.01
N THR A 50 6.13 -15.06 -8.10
CA THR A 50 6.67 -16.29 -8.69
C THR A 50 8.19 -16.30 -8.61
N ASN A 51 8.82 -17.40 -9.03
CA ASN A 51 10.26 -17.49 -9.21
C ASN A 51 10.81 -16.58 -10.34
N GLN A 52 9.96 -15.97 -11.16
CA GLN A 52 10.39 -15.15 -12.30
C GLN A 52 9.94 -13.69 -12.21
N ARG A 53 8.77 -13.40 -11.60
CA ARG A 53 8.18 -12.05 -11.57
C ARG A 53 7.20 -11.88 -10.42
N VAL A 54 6.84 -10.63 -10.15
CA VAL A 54 5.73 -10.25 -9.28
C VAL A 54 4.66 -9.54 -10.11
N PHE A 55 3.39 -9.91 -9.94
CA PHE A 55 2.31 -9.36 -10.75
C PHE A 55 0.99 -9.23 -10.00
N GLY A 56 0.15 -8.31 -10.49
CA GLY A 56 -1.22 -8.14 -10.03
C GLY A 56 -2.16 -9.05 -10.81
N PHE A 57 -3.03 -9.77 -10.09
CA PHE A 57 -4.01 -10.68 -10.64
C PHE A 57 -5.34 -10.43 -9.95
N TYR A 58 -6.41 -10.15 -10.69
CA TYR A 58 -7.70 -9.86 -10.04
C TYR A 58 -8.88 -10.57 -10.69
N TYR A 59 -9.87 -10.86 -9.86
CA TYR A 59 -11.13 -11.46 -10.26
C TYR A 59 -12.17 -10.38 -10.51
N ARG A 60 -12.69 -10.31 -11.73
CA ARG A 60 -13.88 -9.51 -12.03
C ARG A 60 -15.12 -10.38 -11.85
N SER A 61 -16.09 -9.90 -11.07
CA SER A 61 -17.33 -10.63 -10.80
C SER A 61 -18.29 -10.68 -12.00
N PHE A 62 -18.19 -9.70 -12.93
CA PHE A 62 -18.97 -9.67 -14.16
C PHE A 62 -18.31 -8.78 -15.26
N PRO A 63 -18.08 -9.32 -16.47
CA PRO A 63 -18.04 -10.75 -16.79
C PRO A 63 -17.03 -11.48 -15.90
N ARG A 64 -17.29 -12.76 -15.58
CA ARG A 64 -16.48 -13.55 -14.64
C ARG A 64 -15.14 -13.93 -15.26
N GLU A 65 -14.19 -13.02 -15.19
CA GLU A 65 -12.88 -13.17 -15.80
C GLU A 65 -11.80 -12.85 -14.79
N TYR A 66 -10.78 -13.70 -14.77
CA TYR A 66 -9.53 -13.40 -14.08
C TYR A 66 -8.63 -12.68 -15.06
N LEU A 67 -8.19 -11.49 -14.66
CA LEU A 67 -7.45 -10.60 -15.52
C LEU A 67 -6.07 -10.35 -14.92
N PHE A 68 -5.07 -10.50 -15.78
CA PHE A 68 -3.71 -10.09 -15.51
C PHE A 68 -3.64 -8.56 -15.61
N LEU A 69 -3.12 -7.91 -14.56
CA LEU A 69 -3.00 -6.46 -14.52
C LEU A 69 -1.70 -6.01 -15.18
N ASP A 70 -0.59 -6.34 -14.54
CA ASP A 70 0.77 -5.94 -14.93
C ASP A 70 1.77 -6.82 -14.15
N ALA A 71 2.99 -6.95 -14.64
CA ALA A 71 4.07 -7.68 -13.98
C ALA A 71 5.39 -6.92 -14.01
N ILE A 72 6.19 -7.09 -12.95
CA ILE A 72 7.60 -6.71 -12.91
C ILE A 72 8.45 -7.99 -12.82
N PRO A 73 9.32 -8.28 -13.81
CA PRO A 73 10.29 -9.36 -13.73
C PRO A 73 11.23 -9.19 -12.54
N LEU A 74 11.50 -10.26 -11.78
CA LEU A 74 12.41 -10.20 -10.63
C LEU A 74 13.80 -9.71 -11.02
N ALA A 75 14.31 -10.18 -12.17
CA ALA A 75 15.60 -9.77 -12.70
C ALA A 75 15.70 -8.27 -13.07
N SER A 76 14.57 -7.59 -13.22
CA SER A 76 14.53 -6.16 -13.55
C SER A 76 14.39 -5.25 -12.33
N ILE A 77 14.07 -5.81 -11.14
CA ILE A 77 13.83 -5.02 -9.94
C ILE A 77 15.14 -4.39 -9.48
N LYS A 78 15.15 -3.06 -9.37
CA LYS A 78 16.29 -2.26 -8.87
C LYS A 78 16.05 -1.69 -7.49
N ARG A 79 14.79 -1.45 -7.11
CA ARG A 79 14.47 -0.87 -5.80
C ARG A 79 13.17 -1.42 -5.24
N VAL A 80 13.23 -1.80 -3.98
CA VAL A 80 12.09 -2.25 -3.19
C VAL A 80 12.05 -1.42 -1.92
N THR A 81 11.02 -0.57 -1.77
CA THR A 81 10.87 0.29 -0.60
C THR A 81 9.59 -0.04 0.15
N LEU A 82 9.73 -0.40 1.42
CA LEU A 82 8.61 -0.55 2.34
C LEU A 82 8.23 0.82 2.90
N ARG A 83 7.06 1.31 2.50
CA ARG A 83 6.54 2.63 2.87
C ARG A 83 5.49 2.52 3.98
N GLN A 84 5.69 3.31 5.03
CA GLN A 84 4.74 3.44 6.14
C GLN A 84 4.20 4.87 6.20
N LYS A 85 2.90 5.04 5.96
CA LYS A 85 2.23 6.34 6.10
C LYS A 85 1.90 6.60 7.58
N SER A 86 2.34 7.74 8.12
CA SER A 86 2.19 8.07 9.54
C SER A 86 0.73 8.14 10.02
N PHE A 87 -0.22 8.45 9.13
CA PHE A 87 -1.64 8.68 9.48
C PHE A 87 -2.62 7.71 8.80
N GLU A 88 -2.13 6.62 8.21
CA GLU A 88 -2.93 5.51 7.68
C GLU A 88 -2.38 4.18 8.24
N PRO A 89 -2.61 3.88 9.53
CA PRO A 89 -1.92 2.78 10.21
C PRO A 89 -2.32 1.38 9.71
N LEU A 90 -3.49 1.25 9.08
CA LEU A 90 -4.08 -0.05 8.71
C LEU A 90 -3.40 -0.69 7.49
N PHE A 91 -2.87 0.13 6.57
CA PHE A 91 -2.26 -0.35 5.34
C PHE A 91 -0.77 -0.02 5.32
N ARG A 92 0.03 -0.97 4.84
CA ARG A 92 1.41 -0.72 4.43
C ARG A 92 1.46 -0.70 2.92
N GLU A 93 2.41 0.03 2.39
CA GLU A 93 2.62 0.18 0.96
C GLU A 93 4.01 -0.32 0.64
N LEU A 94 4.14 -1.17 -0.37
CA LEU A 94 5.40 -1.65 -0.91
C LEU A 94 5.56 -1.07 -2.30
N SER A 95 6.60 -0.28 -2.53
CA SER A 95 6.93 0.20 -3.87
C SER A 95 8.01 -0.67 -4.49
N ILE A 96 7.75 -1.19 -5.67
CA ILE A 96 8.65 -2.05 -6.45
C ILE A 96 8.97 -1.32 -7.75
N SER A 97 10.25 -1.08 -8.02
CA SER A 97 10.70 -0.33 -9.19
C SER A 97 11.76 -1.06 -9.97
N ASP A 98 11.62 -1.05 -11.30
CA ASP A 98 12.60 -1.53 -12.28
C ASP A 98 13.54 -0.41 -12.78
N GLY A 99 13.36 0.81 -12.27
CA GLY A 99 14.08 2.02 -12.67
C GLY A 99 13.33 2.88 -13.71
N GLU A 100 12.48 2.29 -14.53
CA GLU A 100 11.65 3.03 -15.50
C GLU A 100 10.26 3.33 -14.94
N ARG A 101 9.68 2.37 -14.23
CA ARG A 101 8.37 2.48 -13.59
C ARG A 101 8.42 2.04 -12.14
N THR A 102 7.36 2.37 -11.41
CA THR A 102 7.17 1.98 -10.01
C THR A 102 5.75 1.48 -9.84
N VAL A 103 5.61 0.27 -9.30
CA VAL A 103 4.34 -0.31 -8.86
C VAL A 103 4.22 -0.15 -7.36
N TYR A 104 3.04 0.20 -6.88
CA TYR A 104 2.71 0.24 -5.46
C TYR A 104 1.73 -0.88 -5.11
N VAL A 105 2.10 -1.69 -4.13
CA VAL A 105 1.25 -2.73 -3.56
C VAL A 105 0.82 -2.31 -2.17
N ARG A 106 -0.49 -2.25 -1.92
CA ARG A 106 -1.04 -1.92 -0.60
C ARG A 106 -1.79 -3.11 -0.03
N SER A 107 -1.47 -3.50 1.20
CA SER A 107 -2.18 -4.56 1.93
C SER A 107 -2.02 -4.38 3.43
N SER A 108 -2.56 -5.32 4.21
CA SER A 108 -2.36 -5.36 5.65
C SER A 108 -0.87 -5.47 5.98
N ARG A 109 -0.48 -4.96 7.15
CA ARG A 109 0.92 -4.96 7.59
C ARG A 109 1.59 -6.34 7.51
N ALA A 110 0.92 -7.37 8.03
CA ALA A 110 1.46 -8.72 8.03
C ALA A 110 1.74 -9.24 6.60
N LYS A 111 0.81 -8.97 5.67
CA LYS A 111 0.92 -9.43 4.28
C LYS A 111 1.97 -8.67 3.48
N ILE A 112 2.10 -7.36 3.67
CA ILE A 112 3.18 -6.60 3.03
C ILE A 112 4.55 -7.00 3.57
N GLU A 113 4.69 -7.23 4.87
CA GLU A 113 5.96 -7.71 5.44
C GLU A 113 6.31 -9.12 4.93
N GLU A 114 5.31 -10.00 4.79
CA GLU A 114 5.46 -11.32 4.18
C GLU A 114 5.93 -11.22 2.72
N LEU A 115 5.26 -10.40 1.91
CA LEU A 115 5.64 -10.15 0.51
C LEU A 115 7.04 -9.55 0.40
N TYR A 116 7.40 -8.58 1.24
CA TYR A 116 8.73 -7.98 1.25
C TYR A 116 9.83 -9.01 1.50
N ARG A 117 9.63 -9.91 2.48
CA ARG A 117 10.58 -10.98 2.79
C ARG A 117 10.67 -11.99 1.66
N ALA A 118 9.52 -12.44 1.15
CA ALA A 118 9.45 -13.41 0.07
C ALA A 118 10.08 -12.86 -1.22
N LEU A 119 9.83 -11.60 -1.55
CA LEU A 119 10.42 -10.93 -2.72
C LEU A 119 11.94 -10.87 -2.60
N ARG A 120 12.45 -10.52 -1.42
CA ARG A 120 13.89 -10.50 -1.17
C ARG A 120 14.52 -11.89 -1.35
N SER A 121 13.94 -12.92 -0.73
CA SER A 121 14.42 -14.30 -0.88
C SER A 121 14.32 -14.80 -2.33
N ALA A 122 13.24 -14.50 -3.03
CA ALA A 122 13.05 -14.91 -4.43
C ALA A 122 14.06 -14.24 -5.37
N ILE A 123 14.40 -12.97 -5.14
CA ILE A 123 15.46 -12.28 -5.90
C ILE A 123 16.82 -12.90 -5.59
N GLU A 124 17.12 -13.16 -4.32
CA GLU A 124 18.39 -13.79 -3.91
C GLU A 124 18.57 -15.21 -4.50
N GLU A 125 17.49 -16.00 -4.56
CA GLU A 125 17.53 -17.40 -5.03
C GLU A 125 17.41 -17.53 -6.57
N HIS A 126 16.59 -16.70 -7.22
CA HIS A 126 16.22 -16.88 -8.62
C HIS A 126 16.71 -15.75 -9.55
N ALA A 127 17.29 -14.68 -9.02
CA ALA A 127 17.94 -13.64 -9.81
C ALA A 127 19.45 -13.51 -9.46
N PRO A 128 20.26 -14.58 -9.65
CA PRO A 128 21.64 -14.65 -9.17
C PRO A 128 22.61 -13.62 -9.78
N THR A 129 22.24 -12.87 -10.82
CA THR A 129 23.10 -11.79 -11.37
C THR A 129 23.21 -10.56 -10.44
N ALA A 130 22.49 -10.52 -9.31
CA ALA A 130 22.58 -9.44 -8.34
C ALA A 130 23.65 -9.65 -7.24
N SER A 131 24.11 -10.88 -6.99
CA SER A 131 24.87 -11.21 -5.77
C SER A 131 26.34 -11.58 -5.98
N GLU A 132 26.84 -11.72 -7.21
CA GLU A 132 28.26 -11.98 -7.49
C GLU A 132 29.05 -10.66 -7.58
N ALA A 133 29.27 -10.00 -6.45
CA ALA A 133 30.13 -8.81 -6.35
C ALA A 133 31.14 -8.87 -5.19
N PHE A 134 31.58 -10.07 -4.82
CA PHE A 134 32.82 -10.25 -4.07
C PHE A 134 33.74 -11.19 -4.85
N GLU A 135 34.89 -10.64 -5.26
CA GLU A 135 36.05 -11.31 -5.89
C GLU A 135 36.05 -11.51 -7.42
N GLN A 136 36.40 -10.46 -8.18
CA GLN A 136 37.57 -10.39 -9.11
C GLN A 136 37.41 -9.27 -10.17
N PRO A 137 38.52 -8.68 -10.68
CA PRO A 137 38.47 -7.47 -11.50
C PRO A 137 38.51 -7.73 -13.01
N GLN A 138 37.90 -6.79 -13.77
CA GLN A 138 37.93 -6.60 -15.25
C GLN A 138 36.99 -7.55 -16.01
N THR A 139 35.93 -7.10 -16.70
CA THR A 139 35.90 -6.18 -17.85
C THR A 139 34.51 -5.54 -18.02
N THR A 140 34.45 -4.42 -18.74
CA THR A 140 33.30 -3.56 -19.03
C THR A 140 32.08 -4.28 -19.64
N GLU A 141 31.15 -4.75 -18.80
CA GLU A 141 29.74 -4.98 -19.14
C GLU A 141 28.87 -4.53 -17.94
N GLU A 142 27.69 -4.00 -18.21
CA GLU A 142 26.79 -3.32 -17.26
C GLU A 142 26.65 -4.10 -15.93
N ARG A 143 27.32 -3.60 -14.89
CA ARG A 143 27.23 -4.12 -13.53
C ARG A 143 25.79 -3.95 -13.04
N ARG A 144 24.98 -5.01 -13.13
CA ARG A 144 23.62 -5.03 -12.59
C ARG A 144 23.71 -4.91 -11.07
N GLU A 145 23.49 -3.70 -10.56
CA GLU A 145 23.50 -3.43 -9.13
C GLU A 145 22.39 -4.23 -8.44
N ALA A 146 22.72 -4.86 -7.30
CA ALA A 146 21.75 -5.53 -6.46
C ALA A 146 20.61 -4.56 -6.09
N PRO A 147 19.34 -5.03 -6.03
CA PRO A 147 18.25 -4.13 -5.70
C PRO A 147 18.44 -3.51 -4.32
N SER A 148 18.24 -2.20 -4.24
CA SER A 148 18.29 -1.48 -2.96
C SER A 148 17.00 -1.74 -2.18
N TYR A 149 17.13 -2.15 -0.92
CA TYR A 149 16.02 -2.42 0.00
C TYR A 149 15.95 -1.34 1.07
N GLU A 150 14.88 -0.55 1.06
CA GLU A 150 14.73 0.59 1.97
C GLU A 150 13.43 0.51 2.77
N ARG A 151 13.45 1.04 4.00
CA ARG A 151 12.24 1.30 4.77
C ARG A 151 12.08 2.80 4.89
N GLN A 152 11.00 3.32 4.31
CA GLN A 152 10.73 4.75 4.28
C GLN A 152 9.48 5.08 5.09
N GLU A 153 9.63 5.98 6.05
CA GLU A 153 8.48 6.61 6.71
C GLU A 153 8.00 7.78 5.84
N VAL A 154 6.76 7.71 5.38
CA VAL A 154 6.14 8.76 4.58
C VAL A 154 5.35 9.66 5.52
N SER A 155 5.95 10.77 5.91
CA SER A 155 5.27 11.84 6.64
C SER A 155 4.30 12.57 5.72
N ALA A 156 3.02 12.19 5.78
CA ALA A 156 1.97 13.00 5.17
C ALA A 156 1.71 14.24 6.02
N LYS A 157 1.35 15.39 5.42
CA LYS A 157 0.94 16.56 6.20
C LYS A 157 -0.28 16.22 7.06
N PHE A 158 -0.21 16.53 8.35
CA PHE A 158 -1.26 16.18 9.31
C PHE A 158 -2.59 16.87 8.98
N ASP A 159 -2.54 18.12 8.52
CA ASP A 159 -3.69 19.01 8.34
C ASP A 159 -4.77 18.47 7.39
N THR A 160 -4.39 17.60 6.45
CA THR A 160 -5.31 16.97 5.49
C THR A 160 -5.59 15.50 5.79
N SER A 161 -5.07 14.98 6.91
CA SER A 161 -5.23 13.58 7.30
C SER A 161 -6.65 13.29 7.79
N PRO A 162 -7.16 12.05 7.65
CA PRO A 162 -8.47 11.70 8.20
C PRO A 162 -8.52 11.92 9.72
N LEU A 163 -7.40 11.69 10.41
CA LEU A 163 -7.28 11.86 11.85
C LEU A 163 -7.46 13.32 12.27
N ALA A 164 -6.81 14.26 11.57
CA ALA A 164 -6.97 15.69 11.84
C ALA A 164 -8.43 16.14 11.65
N ILE A 165 -9.09 15.67 10.58
CA ILE A 165 -10.51 15.95 10.32
C ILE A 165 -11.39 15.41 11.46
N THR A 166 -11.17 14.16 11.89
CA THR A 166 -11.92 13.55 13.00
C THR A 166 -11.70 14.28 14.31
N LEU A 167 -10.46 14.69 14.59
CA LEU A 167 -10.10 15.40 15.81
C LEU A 167 -10.72 16.80 15.84
N LEU A 168 -10.74 17.49 14.71
CA LEU A 168 -11.38 18.79 14.56
C LEU A 168 -12.91 18.69 14.71
N PHE A 169 -13.52 17.66 14.15
CA PHE A 169 -14.97 17.39 14.28
C PHE A 169 -15.36 17.04 15.72
N ALA A 170 -14.69 16.05 16.33
CA ALA A 170 -14.97 15.62 17.70
C ALA A 170 -14.66 16.72 18.72
N GLY A 171 -13.56 17.45 18.53
CA GLY A 171 -13.21 18.61 19.32
C GLY A 171 -14.23 19.74 19.20
N GLY A 172 -14.76 19.98 17.99
CA GLY A 172 -15.83 20.94 17.77
C GLY A 172 -17.10 20.61 18.55
N ILE A 173 -17.57 19.36 18.49
CA ILE A 173 -18.73 18.89 19.27
C ILE A 173 -18.47 19.02 20.77
N LEU A 174 -17.26 18.67 21.24
CA LEU A 174 -16.91 18.78 22.64
C LEU A 174 -16.98 20.23 23.13
N LEU A 175 -16.50 21.19 22.33
CA LEU A 175 -16.60 22.62 22.64
C LEU A 175 -18.05 23.09 22.72
N GLU A 176 -18.93 22.61 21.84
CA GLU A 176 -20.37 22.93 21.91
C GLU A 176 -21.00 22.41 23.20
N VAL A 177 -20.72 21.16 23.58
CA VAL A 177 -21.26 20.58 24.83
C VAL A 177 -20.76 21.35 26.05
N ILE A 178 -19.46 21.65 26.11
CA ILE A 178 -18.88 22.44 27.21
C ILE A 178 -19.47 23.86 27.23
N GLY A 179 -19.67 24.48 26.07
CA GLY A 179 -20.28 25.81 25.95
C GLY A 179 -21.70 25.86 26.50
N VAL A 180 -22.54 24.86 26.19
CA VAL A 180 -23.89 24.74 26.74
C VAL A 180 -23.86 24.54 28.25
N ILE A 181 -22.99 23.66 28.76
CA ILE A 181 -22.83 23.43 30.20
C ILE A 181 -22.41 24.74 30.90
N LEU A 182 -21.38 25.42 30.38
CA LEU A 182 -20.91 26.69 30.93
C LEU A 182 -22.01 27.75 30.95
N TRP A 183 -22.80 27.85 29.89
CA TRP A 183 -23.93 28.78 29.84
C TRP A 183 -24.96 28.45 30.92
N SER A 184 -25.34 27.17 31.06
CA SER A 184 -26.33 26.73 32.05
C SER A 184 -25.88 26.95 33.50
N PHE A 185 -24.59 26.78 33.81
CA PHE A 185 -24.07 26.94 35.18
C PHE A 185 -23.73 28.39 35.55
N THR A 186 -23.18 29.17 34.62
CA THR A 186 -22.70 30.52 34.91
C THR A 186 -23.74 31.60 34.63
N GLY A 187 -24.79 31.28 33.86
CA GLY A 187 -25.73 32.26 33.34
C GLY A 187 -25.11 33.28 32.37
N SER A 188 -23.83 33.11 32.01
CA SER A 188 -23.08 34.05 31.19
C SER A 188 -23.14 33.63 29.71
N PRO A 189 -23.93 34.31 28.86
CA PRO A 189 -24.07 33.94 27.46
C PRO A 189 -22.77 34.18 26.67
N GLN A 190 -21.93 35.14 27.08
CA GLN A 190 -20.67 35.45 26.39
C GLN A 190 -19.65 34.30 26.46
N ALA A 191 -19.52 33.64 27.62
CA ALA A 191 -18.60 32.52 27.78
C ALA A 191 -19.13 31.25 27.10
N GLY A 192 -20.42 30.95 27.23
CA GLY A 192 -21.02 29.76 26.61
C GLY A 192 -21.14 29.85 25.09
N LEU A 193 -21.66 30.97 24.57
CA LEU A 193 -21.88 31.14 23.12
C LEU A 193 -20.56 31.18 22.34
N SER A 194 -19.50 31.79 22.89
CA SER A 194 -18.20 31.83 22.20
C SER A 194 -17.60 30.45 21.99
N LEU A 195 -17.71 29.56 22.98
CA LEU A 195 -17.34 28.15 22.84
C LEU A 195 -18.22 27.41 21.83
N CYS A 196 -19.53 27.64 21.84
CA CYS A 196 -20.43 27.03 20.85
C CYS A 196 -20.12 27.48 19.42
N PHE A 197 -19.86 28.78 19.20
CA PHE A 197 -19.49 29.29 17.87
C PHE A 197 -18.15 28.73 17.39
N ALA A 198 -17.16 28.65 18.28
CA ALA A 198 -15.87 28.03 17.96
C ALA A 198 -16.04 26.54 17.59
N GLY A 199 -16.86 25.81 18.34
CA GLY A 199 -17.21 24.42 18.06
C GLY A 199 -17.90 24.24 16.71
N PHE A 200 -18.88 25.09 16.42
CA PHE A 200 -19.62 25.07 15.15
C PHE A 200 -18.72 25.35 13.93
N ILE A 201 -17.83 26.35 14.03
CA ILE A 201 -16.86 26.66 12.97
C ILE A 201 -15.92 25.47 12.74
N ALA A 202 -15.45 24.82 13.82
CA ALA A 202 -14.63 23.62 13.72
C ALA A 202 -15.38 22.50 12.98
N VAL A 203 -16.63 22.20 13.36
CA VAL A 203 -17.45 21.17 12.69
C VAL A 203 -17.66 21.49 11.20
N ILE A 204 -18.02 22.73 10.85
CA ILE A 204 -18.18 23.14 9.44
C ILE A 204 -16.89 22.95 8.66
N THR A 205 -15.76 23.36 9.24
CA THR A 205 -14.45 23.26 8.61
C THR A 205 -14.08 21.79 8.34
N ALA A 206 -14.33 20.89 9.30
CA ALA A 206 -14.14 19.45 9.11
C ALA A 206 -14.97 18.91 7.95
N ILE A 207 -16.27 19.26 7.90
CA ILE A 207 -17.18 18.81 6.83
C ILE A 207 -16.72 19.33 5.46
N PHE A 208 -16.29 20.58 5.40
CA PHE A 208 -15.83 21.20 4.15
C PHE A 208 -14.56 20.52 3.62
N VAL A 209 -13.57 20.30 4.49
CA VAL A 209 -12.32 19.60 4.15
C VAL A 209 -12.61 18.15 3.75
N GLN A 210 -13.50 17.45 4.46
CA GLN A 210 -13.89 16.08 4.11
C GLN A 210 -14.55 16.00 2.72
N ARG A 211 -15.40 16.97 2.39
CA ARG A 211 -16.05 17.06 1.06
C ARG A 211 -15.08 17.38 -0.05
N GLN A 212 -14.08 18.22 0.19
CA GLN A 212 -13.03 18.50 -0.79
C GLN A 212 -12.22 17.25 -1.12
N ARG A 213 -12.00 16.35 -0.15
CA ARG A 213 -11.26 15.09 -0.35
C ARG A 213 -12.06 14.01 -1.10
N ALA A 214 -13.39 14.05 -1.02
CA ALA A 214 -14.27 13.08 -1.68
C ALA A 214 -14.52 13.38 -3.18
N ARG A 215 -14.04 14.52 -3.68
CA ARG A 215 -14.08 14.93 -5.09
C ARG A 215 -12.73 14.65 -5.75
#